data_AF-A0A956IZV1-F1
#
_entry.id   AF-A0A956IZV1-F1
#
_cell.length_a   1.000
_cell.length_b   1.000
_cell.length_c   1.000
_cell.angle_alpha   90.00
_cell.angle_beta   90.00
_cell.angle_gamma   90.00
#
_symmetry.space_group_name_H-M   'P 1'
#
loop_
_entity.id
_entity.type
_entity.pdbx_description
1 polymer ?
#
loop_
_entity_poly.entity_id
_entity_poly.type
_entity_poly.pdbx_seq_one_letter_code
_entity_poly.pdbx_strand_id
1 'polypeptide(L)'
;MNDSKDELLSELGKRLVGGSLTDDELLRSTGHSPSFAILPEANVIKVGGQSIIDRGRSAVFPVIDEIVEALPHHQMIIGTGAGTRARHAYSMGIEL
;
A
#
# COMPACT_ATOMS: atom_id res chain seq x y z
N MET A 1 15.47 32.23 19.21
CA MET A 1 15.16 32.23 17.76
C MET A 1 14.64 30.86 17.38
N ASN A 2 13.39 30.53 17.76
CA ASN A 2 12.71 29.27 17.39
C ASN A 2 11.15 29.38 17.38
N ASP A 3 10.56 30.56 17.63
CA ASP A 3 9.10 30.68 17.84
C ASP A 3 8.23 30.56 16.58
N SER A 4 8.78 30.80 15.39
CA SER A 4 7.99 30.89 14.14
C SER A 4 7.44 29.54 13.63
N LYS A 5 8.06 28.41 14.00
CA LYS A 5 7.69 27.09 13.47
C LYS A 5 6.52 26.46 14.23
N ASP A 6 6.42 26.76 15.52
CA ASP A 6 5.37 26.26 16.39
C ASP A 6 4.03 26.96 16.13
N GLU A 7 4.07 28.22 15.71
CA GLU A 7 2.87 29.02 15.42
C GLU A 7 2.10 28.50 14.19
N LEU A 8 2.80 28.13 13.11
CA LEU A 8 2.21 27.50 11.92
C LEU A 8 1.57 26.14 12.22
N LEU A 9 2.23 25.31 13.05
CA LEU A 9 1.69 24.04 13.52
C LEU A 9 0.47 24.26 14.42
N SER A 10 0.47 25.33 15.23
CA SER A 10 -0.67 25.68 16.09
C SER A 10 -1.91 26.08 15.29
N GLU A 11 -1.73 26.80 14.17
CA GLU A 11 -2.85 27.25 13.34
C GLU A 11 -3.42 26.10 12.50
N LEU A 12 -2.55 25.29 11.88
CA LEU A 12 -2.98 24.05 11.23
C LEU A 12 -3.68 23.11 12.23
N GLY A 13 -3.13 22.98 13.44
CA GLY A 13 -3.71 22.16 14.51
C GLY A 13 -5.13 22.60 14.90
N LYS A 14 -5.37 23.91 15.06
CA LYS A 14 -6.71 24.46 15.31
C LYS A 14 -7.67 24.15 14.17
N ARG A 15 -7.24 24.30 12.91
CA ARG A 15 -8.07 24.01 11.73
C ARG A 15 -8.40 22.52 11.62
N LEU A 16 -7.46 21.63 11.94
CA LEU A 16 -7.67 20.18 11.93
C LEU A 16 -8.62 19.70 13.03
N VAL A 17 -8.56 20.31 14.22
CA VAL A 17 -9.38 19.90 15.39
C VAL A 17 -10.77 20.53 15.36
N GLY A 18 -10.88 21.80 14.96
CA GLY A 18 -12.12 22.57 15.03
C GLY A 18 -12.88 22.72 13.71
N GLY A 19 -12.26 22.38 12.57
CA GLY A 19 -12.84 22.53 11.24
C GLY A 19 -13.32 21.22 10.61
N SER A 20 -13.87 21.31 9.40
CA SER A 20 -14.18 20.12 8.59
C SER A 20 -12.92 19.61 7.88
N LEU A 21 -12.65 18.30 7.96
CA LEU A 21 -11.58 17.65 7.20
C LEU A 21 -11.87 17.56 5.69
N THR A 22 -13.09 17.92 5.26
CA THR A 22 -13.46 18.01 3.85
C THR A 22 -13.39 19.44 3.31
N ASP A 23 -12.90 20.40 4.09
CA ASP A 23 -12.71 21.79 3.64
C ASP A 23 -11.65 21.87 2.54
N ASP A 24 -11.99 22.47 1.40
CA ASP A 24 -11.14 22.52 0.22
C ASP A 24 -9.80 23.24 0.48
N GLU A 25 -9.80 24.28 1.31
CA GLU A 25 -8.60 25.03 1.63
C GLU A 25 -7.66 24.23 2.55
N LEU A 26 -8.22 23.56 3.56
CA LEU A 26 -7.49 22.66 4.44
C LEU A 26 -6.86 21.48 3.65
N LEU A 27 -7.60 20.88 2.73
CA LEU A 27 -7.09 19.81 1.86
C LEU A 27 -5.93 20.29 0.98
N ARG A 28 -6.03 21.46 0.35
CA ARG A 28 -4.92 22.03 -0.45
C ARG A 28 -3.68 22.31 0.40
N SER A 29 -3.86 22.82 1.61
CA SER A 29 -2.74 23.16 2.51
C SER A 29 -1.99 21.92 3.03
N THR A 30 -2.69 20.80 3.22
CA THR A 30 -2.11 19.56 3.78
C THR A 30 -1.63 18.57 2.72
N GLY A 31 -2.17 18.65 1.49
CA GLY A 31 -1.82 17.76 0.38
C GLY A 31 -0.37 17.87 -0.14
N HIS A 32 0.39 18.88 0.28
CA HIS A 32 1.78 19.12 -0.14
C HIS A 32 2.82 18.68 0.91
N SER A 33 2.40 17.97 1.95
CA SER A 33 3.33 17.50 2.99
C SER A 33 4.41 16.61 2.39
N PRO A 34 5.70 16.76 2.80
CA PRO A 34 6.77 15.92 2.27
C PRO A 34 6.42 14.45 2.49
N SER A 35 6.42 13.68 1.40
CA SER A 35 6.24 12.22 1.48
C SER A 35 7.36 11.64 2.35
N PHE A 36 6.99 11.03 3.48
CA PHE A 36 7.91 10.28 4.30
C PHE A 36 7.86 8.81 3.87
N ALA A 37 8.96 8.33 3.29
CA ALA A 37 9.08 6.92 2.93
C ALA A 37 9.31 6.09 4.20
N ILE A 38 8.27 5.37 4.66
CA ILE A 38 8.31 4.54 5.88
C ILE A 38 9.26 3.35 5.72
N LEU A 39 9.23 2.70 4.55
CA LEU A 39 10.10 1.56 4.20
C LEU A 39 10.73 1.81 2.82
N PRO A 40 11.73 2.69 2.72
CA PRO A 40 12.29 3.11 1.43
C PRO A 40 13.00 1.97 0.69
N GLU A 41 13.55 0.99 1.42
CA GLU A 41 14.33 -0.11 0.86
C GLU A 41 13.49 -1.36 0.52
N ALA A 42 12.20 -1.37 0.88
CA ALA A 42 11.33 -2.54 0.69
C ALA A 42 10.79 -2.61 -0.74
N ASN A 43 11.00 -3.76 -1.38
CA ASN A 43 10.42 -4.08 -2.68
C ASN A 43 9.06 -4.76 -2.49
N VAL A 44 8.00 -4.19 -3.06
CA VAL A 44 6.65 -4.77 -2.98
C VAL A 44 6.38 -5.59 -4.23
N ILE A 45 6.17 -6.90 -4.05
CA ILE A 45 5.98 -7.86 -5.14
C ILE A 45 4.58 -8.48 -5.01
N LYS A 46 3.79 -8.44 -6.08
CA LYS A 46 2.49 -9.12 -6.13
C LYS A 46 2.57 -10.38 -6.98
N VAL A 47 2.41 -11.53 -6.35
CA VAL A 47 2.32 -12.83 -7.03
C VAL A 47 0.87 -13.08 -7.47
N GLY A 48 0.67 -13.22 -8.77
CA GLY A 48 -0.67 -13.34 -9.35
C GLY A 48 -1.39 -14.64 -8.95
N GLY A 49 -2.62 -14.51 -8.44
CA GLY A 49 -3.45 -15.65 -8.04
C GLY A 49 -3.74 -16.61 -9.20
N GLN A 50 -4.29 -16.10 -10.31
CA GLN A 50 -4.60 -16.95 -11.46
C GLN A 50 -3.37 -17.20 -12.36
N SER A 51 -2.52 -16.19 -12.55
CA SER A 51 -1.38 -16.27 -13.47
C SER A 51 -0.21 -17.08 -12.91
N ILE A 52 -0.11 -17.28 -11.59
CA ILE A 52 0.99 -18.05 -10.98
C ILE A 52 0.43 -19.08 -10.00
N ILE A 53 -0.26 -18.66 -8.94
CA ILE A 53 -0.62 -19.55 -7.81
C ILE A 53 -1.53 -20.71 -8.26
N ASP A 54 -2.57 -20.42 -9.04
CA ASP A 54 -3.51 -21.43 -9.55
C ASP A 54 -2.89 -22.36 -10.60
N ARG A 55 -1.73 -22.01 -11.16
CA ARG A 55 -0.97 -22.91 -12.05
C ARG A 55 -0.19 -23.97 -11.26
N GLY A 56 -0.20 -23.90 -9.94
CA GLY A 56 0.35 -24.92 -9.07
C GLY A 56 1.87 -25.05 -9.17
N ARG A 57 2.37 -26.24 -8.86
CA ARG A 57 3.81 -26.49 -8.63
C ARG A 57 4.71 -25.98 -9.75
N SER A 58 4.35 -26.22 -11.01
CA SER A 58 5.19 -25.87 -12.17
C SER A 58 5.43 -24.37 -12.33
N ALA A 59 4.53 -23.53 -11.80
CA ALA A 59 4.70 -22.07 -11.81
C ALA A 59 5.14 -21.52 -10.45
N VAL A 60 4.69 -22.11 -9.35
CA VAL A 60 4.94 -21.59 -8.00
C VAL A 60 6.36 -21.91 -7.51
N PHE A 61 6.85 -23.12 -7.76
CA PHE A 61 8.14 -23.56 -7.21
C PHE A 61 9.32 -22.78 -7.78
N PRO A 62 9.41 -22.53 -9.11
CA PRO A 62 10.47 -21.68 -9.66
C PRO A 62 10.48 -20.28 -9.04
N VAL A 63 9.30 -19.70 -8.80
CA VAL A 63 9.18 -18.38 -8.15
C VAL A 63 9.66 -18.43 -6.70
N ILE A 64 9.40 -19.52 -5.97
CA ILE A 64 9.93 -19.70 -4.61
C ILE A 64 11.46 -19.77 -4.64
N ASP A 65 12.05 -20.52 -5.58
CA ASP A 65 13.50 -20.65 -5.70
C ASP A 65 14.15 -19.27 -5.96
N GLU A 66 13.57 -18.47 -6.87
CA GLU A 66 14.02 -17.09 -7.14
C GLU A 66 13.90 -16.19 -5.91
N ILE A 67 12.79 -16.29 -5.16
CA ILE A 67 12.60 -15.50 -3.93
C ILE A 67 13.68 -15.87 -2.90
N VAL A 68 13.93 -17.17 -2.70
CA VAL A 68 14.92 -17.64 -1.72
C VAL A 68 16.32 -17.14 -2.07
N GLU A 69 16.69 -17.14 -3.35
CA GLU A 69 17.97 -16.58 -3.82
C GLU A 69 18.06 -15.05 -3.63
N ALA A 70 16.94 -14.34 -3.78
CA ALA A 70 16.86 -12.89 -3.63
C ALA A 70 16.82 -12.42 -2.16
N LEU A 71 16.38 -13.25 -1.21
CA LEU A 71 16.22 -12.90 0.22
C LEU A 71 17.44 -12.24 0.87
N PRO A 72 18.69 -12.67 0.62
CA PRO A 72 19.86 -12.05 1.24
C PRO A 72 20.15 -10.63 0.74
N HIS A 73 19.59 -10.25 -0.42
CA HIS A 73 19.95 -9.03 -1.14
C HIS A 73 18.82 -7.99 -1.15
N HIS A 74 17.58 -8.42 -0.96
CA HIS A 74 16.41 -7.57 -1.11
C HIS A 74 15.44 -7.71 0.07
N GLN A 75 15.08 -6.59 0.70
CA GLN A 75 13.92 -6.54 1.58
C GLN A 75 12.66 -6.61 0.72
N MET A 76 11.78 -7.57 1.00
CA MET A 76 10.62 -7.85 0.15
C MET A 76 9.33 -7.93 0.98
N ILE A 77 8.26 -7.30 0.46
CA ILE A 77 6.87 -7.50 0.92
C ILE A 77 6.15 -8.24 -0.20
N ILE A 78 5.75 -9.48 0.05
CA ILE A 78 5.18 -10.36 -0.96
C ILE A 78 3.66 -10.48 -0.74
N GLY A 79 2.88 -9.88 -1.63
CA GLY A 79 1.43 -9.98 -1.66
C GLY A 79 0.94 -11.04 -2.65
N THR A 80 -0.14 -11.75 -2.33
CA THR A 80 -0.74 -12.76 -3.21
C THR A 80 -2.08 -12.30 -3.79
N GLY A 81 -2.29 -12.50 -5.08
CA GLY A 81 -3.60 -12.33 -5.72
C GLY A 81 -4.55 -13.50 -5.42
N ALA A 82 -5.85 -13.30 -5.65
CA ALA A 82 -6.86 -14.28 -5.26
C ALA A 82 -6.96 -15.50 -6.20
N GLY A 83 -7.21 -15.28 -7.50
CA GLY A 83 -7.31 -16.35 -8.50
C GLY A 83 -8.74 -16.71 -8.92
N THR A 84 -8.86 -17.88 -9.55
CA THR A 84 -10.11 -18.46 -10.09
C THR A 84 -11.20 -18.63 -9.02
N ARG A 85 -10.83 -18.94 -7.77
CA ARG A 85 -11.78 -19.06 -6.65
C ARG A 85 -12.50 -17.74 -6.36
N ALA A 86 -11.81 -16.60 -6.47
CA ALA A 86 -12.47 -15.31 -6.33
C ALA A 86 -13.44 -15.03 -7.48
N ARG A 87 -13.08 -15.42 -8.72
CA ARG A 87 -14.02 -15.30 -9.84
C ARG A 87 -15.26 -16.17 -9.67
N HIS A 88 -15.10 -17.38 -9.14
CA HIS A 88 -16.25 -18.22 -8.81
C HIS A 88 -17.13 -17.54 -7.76
N ALA A 89 -16.56 -17.01 -6.67
CA ALA A 89 -17.31 -16.26 -5.67
C ALA A 89 -18.04 -15.03 -6.26
N TYR A 90 -17.41 -14.29 -7.19
CA TYR A 90 -18.07 -13.19 -7.88
C TYR A 90 -19.21 -13.66 -8.78
N SER A 91 -19.07 -14.79 -9.46
CA SER A 91 -20.15 -15.39 -10.25
C SER A 91 -21.34 -15.70 -9.35
N MET A 92 -21.10 -16.39 -8.22
CA MET A 92 -22.16 -16.71 -7.26
C MET A 92 -22.82 -15.45 -6.69
N GLY A 93 -22.05 -14.40 -6.41
CA GLY A 93 -22.57 -13.15 -5.86
C GLY A 93 -23.40 -12.32 -6.83
N ILE A 94 -23.23 -12.49 -8.14
CA ILE A 94 -24.06 -11.82 -9.16
C ILE A 94 -25.39 -12.56 -9.38
N GLU A 95 -25.42 -13.87 -9.11
CA GLU A 95 -26.59 -14.73 -9.29
C GLU A 95 -27.58 -14.69 -8.10
N LEU A 96 -27.20 -14.06 -6.97
CA LEU A 96 -28.03 -13.84 -5.78
C LEU A 96 -28.69 -12.46 -5.79
#